data_AF-A0A0Q0IF22-F1
#
_entry.id   AF-A0A0Q0IF22-F1
#
_cell.length_a   1.000
_cell.length_b   1.000
_cell.length_c   1.000
_cell.angle_alpha   90.00
_cell.angle_beta   90.00
_cell.angle_gamma   90.00
#
_symmetry.space_group_name_H-M   'P 1'
#
loop_
_entity.id
_entity.type
_entity.pdbx_description
1 polymer ?
#
loop_
_entity_poly.entity_id
_entity_poly.type
_entity_poly.pdbx_seq_one_letter_code
_entity_poly.pdbx_strand_id
1 'polypeptide(L)'
;MDIISTLILILGCICILFGYFRFISDENGNVDLNNYRFTGGIALVITGMFDGTYDLIKQLRSKNSVSALAVYLGLFLLYIGVVFYK
;
A
#
# COMPACT_ATOMS: atom_id res chain seq x y z
N MET A 1 -17.19 -4.26 19.80
CA MET A 1 -16.29 -4.35 18.64
C MET A 1 -16.79 -5.52 17.81
N ASP A 2 -17.46 -5.22 16.71
CA ASP A 2 -18.05 -6.27 15.88
C ASP A 2 -16.96 -6.99 15.09
N ILE A 3 -17.08 -8.31 15.01
CA ILE A 3 -16.11 -9.18 14.35
C ILE A 3 -15.91 -8.72 12.89
N ILE A 4 -16.98 -8.30 12.22
CA ILE A 4 -16.94 -7.82 10.84
C ILE A 4 -16.10 -6.55 10.71
N SER A 5 -16.36 -5.52 11.52
CA SER A 5 -15.58 -4.26 11.48
C SER A 5 -14.11 -4.51 11.83
N THR A 6 -13.84 -5.44 12.74
CA THR A 6 -12.47 -5.86 13.10
C THR A 6 -11.76 -6.51 11.91
N LEU A 7 -12.42 -7.43 11.21
CA LEU A 7 -11.85 -8.11 10.04
C LEU A 7 -11.59 -7.12 8.90
N ILE A 8 -12.48 -6.16 8.68
CA ILE A 8 -12.31 -5.11 7.67
C ILE A 8 -11.07 -4.25 7.98
N LEU A 9 -10.88 -3.86 9.25
CA LEU A 9 -9.72 -3.09 9.69
C LEU A 9 -8.41 -3.89 9.50
N ILE A 10 -8.40 -5.16 9.90
CA ILE A 10 -7.23 -6.04 9.72
C ILE A 10 -6.90 -6.17 8.23
N LEU A 11 -7.91 -6.40 7.39
CA LEU A 11 -7.71 -6.54 5.94
C LEU A 11 -7.18 -5.23 5.32
N GLY A 12 -7.69 -4.07 5.75
CA GLY A 12 -7.19 -2.77 5.34
C GLY A 12 -5.71 -2.58 5.69
N CYS A 13 -5.32 -2.91 6.92
CA CYS A 13 -3.93 -2.87 7.36
C CYS A 13 -3.03 -3.81 6.53
N ILE A 14 -3.48 -5.04 6.25
CA ILE A 14 -2.74 -6.00 5.43
C ILE A 14 -2.53 -5.46 4.01
N CYS A 15 -3.57 -4.87 3.40
CA CYS A 15 -3.48 -4.28 2.06
C CYS A 15 -2.47 -3.12 2.01
N ILE A 16 -2.48 -2.22 3.00
CA ILE A 16 -1.51 -1.13 3.07
C ILE A 16 -0.09 -1.66 3.24
N LEU A 17 0.11 -2.62 4.17
CA LEU A 17 1.42 -3.23 4.39
C LEU A 17 1.94 -3.93 3.14
N PHE A 18 1.08 -4.68 2.46
CA PHE A 18 1.42 -5.34 1.20
C PHE A 18 1.90 -4.33 0.14
N GLY A 19 1.16 -3.23 -0.06
CA GLY A 19 1.56 -2.18 -0.99
C GLY A 19 2.86 -1.50 -0.58
N TYR A 20 3.02 -1.17 0.70
CA TYR A 20 4.23 -0.57 1.26
C TYR A 20 5.47 -1.45 1.02
N PHE A 21 5.41 -2.73 1.41
CA PHE A 21 6.53 -3.65 1.23
C PHE A 21 6.89 -3.81 -0.25
N ARG A 22 5.88 -3.89 -1.12
CA ARG A 22 6.09 -4.04 -2.56
C ARG A 22 6.77 -2.81 -3.19
N PHE A 23 6.55 -1.60 -2.66
CA PHE A 23 7.26 -0.40 -3.11
C PHE A 23 8.74 -0.39 -2.73
N ILE A 24 9.09 -0.89 -1.54
CA ILE A 24 10.48 -0.85 -1.04
C ILE A 24 11.32 -2.07 -1.44
N SER A 25 10.67 -3.17 -1.82
CA SER A 25 11.34 -4.36 -2.35
C SER A 25 11.73 -4.17 -3.81
N ASP A 26 12.77 -4.85 -4.29
CA ASP A 26 13.15 -4.95 -5.70
C ASP A 26 12.29 -6.00 -6.46
N GLU A 27 12.67 -6.38 -7.68
CA GLU A 27 11.96 -7.41 -8.46
C GLU A 27 12.11 -8.83 -7.87
N ASN A 28 13.18 -9.07 -7.12
CA ASN A 28 13.46 -10.33 -6.44
C ASN A 28 12.85 -10.40 -5.03
N GLY A 29 12.20 -9.32 -4.57
CA GLY A 29 11.63 -9.21 -3.23
C GLY A 29 12.61 -8.70 -2.16
N ASN A 30 13.85 -8.38 -2.53
CA ASN A 30 14.86 -7.90 -1.58
C ASN A 30 14.64 -6.42 -1.28
N VAL A 31 14.82 -6.06 -0.01
CA VAL A 31 14.79 -4.66 0.41
C VAL A 31 16.22 -4.16 0.48
N ASP A 32 16.52 -3.09 -0.25
CA ASP A 32 17.83 -2.46 -0.18
C ASP A 32 17.99 -1.74 1.18
N LEU A 33 18.78 -2.33 2.06
CA LEU A 33 19.05 -1.84 3.41
C LEU A 33 19.73 -0.45 3.41
N ASN A 34 20.44 -0.08 2.34
CA ASN A 34 21.02 1.26 2.22
C ASN A 34 19.96 2.33 2.00
N ASN A 35 18.90 1.99 1.23
CA ASN A 35 17.75 2.85 1.00
C ASN A 35 16.67 2.72 2.08
N TYR A 36 16.74 1.68 2.94
CA TYR A 36 15.79 1.44 4.03
C TYR A 36 15.88 2.44 5.19
N ARG A 37 16.86 3.37 5.17
CA ARG A 37 16.88 4.49 6.14
C ARG A 37 15.54 5.19 6.06
N PHE A 38 14.95 5.54 7.20
CA PHE A 38 13.56 6.01 7.34
C PHE A 38 13.12 7.00 6.24
N THR A 39 13.98 7.96 5.90
CA THR A 39 13.73 8.95 4.84
C THR A 39 13.75 8.36 3.42
N GLY A 40 14.64 7.41 3.13
CA GLY A 40 14.75 6.73 1.84
C GLY A 40 13.59 5.78 1.58
N GLY A 41 13.16 5.02 2.61
CA GLY A 41 11.98 4.16 2.52
C GLY A 41 10.70 4.95 2.27
N ILE A 42 10.49 6.05 3.00
CA ILE A 42 9.35 6.96 2.78
C ILE A 42 9.40 7.58 1.39
N ALA A 43 10.58 8.05 0.94
CA ALA A 43 10.75 8.62 -0.39
C ALA A 43 10.37 7.60 -1.48
N LEU A 44 10.84 6.36 -1.38
CA LEU A 44 10.53 5.27 -2.32
C LEU A 44 9.03 4.97 -2.39
N VAL A 45 8.35 4.98 -1.24
CA VAL A 45 6.89 4.78 -1.18
C VAL A 45 6.16 5.95 -1.83
N ILE A 46 6.58 7.20 -1.58
CA ILE A 46 5.96 8.38 -2.19
C ILE A 46 6.16 8.36 -3.71
N THR A 47 7.40 8.15 -4.19
CA THR A 47 7.67 8.10 -5.64
C THR A 47 6.95 6.92 -6.29
N GLY A 48 6.98 5.75 -5.65
CA GLY A 48 6.25 4.57 -6.12
C GLY A 48 4.74 4.79 -6.19
N MET A 49 4.16 5.52 -5.23
CA MET A 49 2.75 5.91 -5.28
C MET A 49 2.47 6.85 -6.45
N PHE A 50 3.32 7.85 -6.72
CA PHE A 50 3.15 8.74 -7.88
C PHE A 50 3.21 7.96 -9.20
N ASP A 51 4.23 7.13 -9.38
CA ASP A 51 4.40 6.30 -10.57
C ASP A 51 3.25 5.30 -10.72
N GLY A 52 2.85 4.66 -9.62
CA GLY A 52 1.76 3.70 -9.60
C GLY A 52 0.43 4.33 -9.98
N THR A 53 0.14 5.54 -9.50
CA THR A 53 -1.06 6.28 -9.86
C THR A 53 -1.03 6.73 -11.32
N TYR A 54 0.13 7.17 -11.81
CA TYR A 54 0.31 7.48 -13.22
C TYR A 54 0.04 6.27 -14.12
N ASP A 55 0.59 5.12 -13.74
CA ASP A 55 0.40 3.86 -14.44
C ASP A 55 -1.07 3.41 -14.41
N LEU A 56 -1.77 3.56 -13.26
CA LEU A 56 -3.21 3.28 -13.16
C LEU A 56 -4.03 4.16 -14.11
N ILE A 57 -3.73 5.47 -14.18
CA ILE A 57 -4.41 6.41 -15.09
C ILE A 57 -4.19 6.00 -16.55
N LYS A 58 -2.99 5.53 -16.87
CA LYS A 58 -2.63 5.02 -18.20
C LYS A 58 -3.08 3.58 -18.46
N GLN A 59 -3.75 2.93 -17.51
CA GLN A 59 -4.14 1.52 -17.57
C GLN A 59 -2.96 0.56 -17.78
N LEU A 60 -1.77 0.95 -17.32
CA LEU A 60 -0.57 0.12 -17.34
C LEU A 60 -0.55 -0.81 -16.13
N ARG A 61 -0.30 -2.08 -16.39
CA ARG A 61 -0.17 -3.09 -15.34
C ARG A 61 1.31 -3.22 -14.95
N SER A 62 1.77 -2.33 -14.08
CA SER A 62 3.12 -2.33 -13.53
C SER A 62 3.12 -2.82 -12.08
N LYS A 63 4.33 -3.10 -11.56
CA LYS A 63 4.49 -3.39 -10.13
C LYS A 63 4.01 -2.23 -9.25
N ASN A 64 4.27 -0.99 -9.67
CA ASN A 64 3.88 0.21 -8.94
C ASN A 64 2.36 0.41 -8.98
N SER A 65 1.69 0.13 -10.10
CA SER A 65 0.23 0.26 -10.19
C SER A 65 -0.51 -0.74 -9.31
N VAL A 66 -0.04 -1.99 -9.24
CA VAL A 66 -0.59 -3.00 -8.30
C VAL A 66 -0.38 -2.59 -6.84
N SER A 67 0.80 -2.05 -6.52
CA SER A 67 1.14 -1.60 -5.17
C SER A 67 0.28 -0.40 -4.75
N ALA A 68 0.15 0.61 -5.63
CA ALA A 68 -0.69 1.78 -5.40
C ALA A 68 -2.16 1.39 -5.22
N LEU A 69 -2.67 0.47 -6.05
CA LEU A 69 -4.04 -0.03 -5.93
C LEU A 69 -4.27 -0.75 -4.59
N ALA A 70 -3.31 -1.54 -4.12
CA ALA A 70 -3.40 -2.18 -2.80
C ALA A 70 -3.41 -1.17 -1.66
N VAL A 71 -2.60 -0.11 -1.73
CA VAL A 71 -2.62 0.98 -0.74
C VAL A 71 -3.96 1.72 -0.76
N TYR A 72 -4.47 2.09 -1.94
CA TYR A 72 -5.77 2.77 -2.06
C TYR A 72 -6.92 1.92 -1.55
N LEU A 73 -6.94 0.63 -1.89
CA LEU A 73 -7.94 -0.32 -1.37
C LEU A 73 -7.83 -0.46 0.15
N GLY A 74 -6.61 -0.54 0.68
CA GLY A 74 -6.36 -0.64 2.10
C GLY A 74 -6.82 0.59 2.88
N LEU A 75 -6.55 1.79 2.36
CA LEU A 75 -7.04 3.06 2.92
C LEU A 75 -8.57 3.15 2.88
N PHE A 76 -9.18 2.69 1.79
CA PHE A 76 -10.64 2.64 1.66
C PHE A 76 -11.28 1.69 2.68
N LEU A 77 -10.71 0.49 2.84
CA LEU A 77 -11.14 -0.49 3.86
C LEU A 77 -10.95 0.04 5.28
N LEU A 78 -9.84 0.74 5.55
CA LEU A 78 -9.62 1.39 6.85
C LEU A 78 -10.67 2.46 7.14
N TYR A 79 -10.97 3.32 6.15
CA TYR A 79 -12.01 4.33 6.28
C TYR A 79 -13.37 3.71 6.58
N ILE A 80 -13.78 2.69 5.82
CA ILE A 80 -15.01 1.93 6.07
C ILE A 80 -14.99 1.33 7.48
N GLY A 81 -13.93 0.58 7.82
CA GLY A 81 -13.80 -0.08 9.11
C GLY A 81 -13.94 0.87 10.29
N VAL A 82 -13.41 2.10 10.19
CA VAL A 82 -13.54 3.15 11.21
C VAL A 82 -14.92 3.79 11.22
N VAL A 83 -15.53 4.05 10.05
CA VAL A 83 -16.87 4.65 9.98
C VAL A 83 -17.94 3.70 10.54
N PHE A 84 -17.86 2.41 10.21
CA PHE A 84 -18.75 1.35 10.70
C PHE A 84 -18.30 0.77 12.06
N TYR A 85 -17.29 1.37 12.71
CA TYR A 85 -16.90 1.04 14.08
C TYR A 85 -17.82 1.68 15.14
N LYS A 86 -18.60 2.69 14.72
CA LYS A 86 -19.51 3.48 15.57
C LYS A 86 -20.81 2.74 15.82
#